data_AF-A0A0S2LNB5-F1
#
_entry.id   AF-A0A0S2LNB5-F1
#
_cell.length_a   1.000
_cell.length_b   1.000
_cell.length_c   1.000
_cell.angle_alpha   90.00
_cell.angle_beta   90.00
_cell.angle_gamma   90.00
#
_symmetry.space_group_name_H-M   'P 1'
#
loop_
_entity.id
_entity.type
_entity.pdbx_description
1 polymer ?
#
loop_
_entity_poly.entity_id
_entity_poly.type
_entity_poly.pdbx_seq_one_letter_code
_entity_poly.pdbx_strand_id
1 'polypeptide(L)'
;MTPKLTKKSVEELANKRDHILLSFPENYKSVQDKIELKCLVCNSQWKTSVHSYKNAKNGCKNCKNKKASIVHKNKITSSSTKLLISQKARLRPSSLLGVKGSNHPKWKGGYGRDKNNPSNQDYVWKNAVKKRCQYMCIITSKKKNTMCHHLNGWNLFPDQRYDILNGVLLHRDIHRLFHDTYKYGNNTELQFKEFLLNEFNLNWEKIKVDLQHGNHHPNSPKSL
;
A
#
# COMPACT_ATOMS: atom_id res chain seq x y z
N MET A 1 23.59 -53.61 -20.71
CA MET A 1 23.74 -52.20 -20.30
C MET A 1 23.60 -51.31 -21.53
N THR A 2 22.84 -50.22 -21.47
CA THR A 2 22.83 -49.24 -22.57
C THR A 2 24.21 -48.58 -22.71
N PRO A 3 24.77 -48.47 -23.93
CA PRO A 3 26.09 -47.88 -24.14
C PRO A 3 26.11 -46.42 -23.65
N LYS A 4 27.26 -46.00 -23.12
CA LYS A 4 27.51 -44.62 -22.70
C LYS A 4 27.44 -43.71 -23.93
N LEU A 5 26.69 -42.62 -23.83
CA LEU A 5 26.53 -41.66 -24.95
C LEU A 5 27.88 -41.03 -25.29
N THR A 6 28.32 -41.17 -26.53
CA THR A 6 29.51 -40.51 -27.05
C THR A 6 29.20 -39.07 -27.46
N LYS A 7 30.22 -38.21 -27.57
CA LYS A 7 30.07 -36.85 -28.13
C LYS A 7 29.33 -36.88 -29.48
N LYS A 8 29.76 -37.76 -30.38
CA LYS A 8 29.12 -37.98 -31.69
C LYS A 8 27.63 -38.30 -31.58
N SER A 9 27.23 -39.18 -30.65
CA SER A 9 25.80 -39.51 -30.44
C SER A 9 24.97 -38.31 -29.94
N VAL A 10 25.58 -37.42 -29.15
CA VAL A 10 24.92 -36.20 -28.65
C VAL A 10 24.81 -35.16 -29.77
N GLU A 11 25.81 -35.05 -30.63
CA GLU A 11 25.79 -34.20 -31.83
C GLU A 11 24.72 -34.65 -32.83
N GLU A 12 24.65 -35.96 -33.13
CA GLU A 12 23.61 -36.53 -33.98
C GLU A 12 22.21 -36.24 -33.42
N LEU A 13 22.04 -36.35 -32.09
CA LEU A 13 20.78 -36.01 -31.42
C LEU A 13 20.47 -34.51 -31.45
N ALA A 14 21.49 -33.66 -31.38
CA ALA A 14 21.36 -32.21 -31.52
C ALA A 14 20.89 -31.83 -32.93
N ASN A 15 21.52 -32.39 -33.96
CA ASN A 15 21.16 -32.16 -35.35
C ASN A 15 19.71 -32.60 -35.63
N LYS A 16 19.28 -33.77 -35.14
CA LYS A 16 17.89 -34.26 -35.27
C LYS A 16 16.84 -33.36 -34.60
N ARG A 17 17.26 -32.44 -33.73
CA ARG A 17 16.37 -31.54 -32.96
C ARG A 17 16.58 -30.07 -33.34
N ASP A 18 17.22 -29.80 -34.48
CA ASP A 18 17.56 -28.45 -34.95
C ASP A 18 18.39 -27.67 -33.91
N HIS A 19 19.36 -28.34 -33.29
CA HIS A 19 20.27 -27.76 -32.31
C HIS A 19 21.74 -27.98 -32.70
N ILE A 20 22.62 -27.08 -32.25
CA ILE A 20 24.08 -27.22 -32.36
C ILE A 20 24.64 -27.48 -30.97
N LEU A 21 25.53 -28.46 -30.84
CA LEU A 21 26.34 -28.67 -29.64
C LEU A 21 27.53 -27.69 -29.66
N LEU A 22 27.54 -26.74 -28.73
CA LEU A 22 28.59 -25.72 -28.60
C LEU A 22 29.76 -26.22 -27.74
N SER A 23 29.45 -26.90 -26.64
CA SER A 23 30.45 -27.38 -25.70
C SER A 23 30.12 -28.79 -25.23
N PHE A 24 31.14 -29.64 -25.23
CA PHE A 24 31.12 -30.99 -24.68
C PHE A 24 32.33 -31.16 -23.77
N PRO A 25 32.17 -31.72 -22.56
CA PRO A 25 33.26 -31.86 -21.61
C PRO A 25 34.37 -32.77 -22.16
N GLU A 26 35.61 -32.31 -22.10
CA GLU A 26 36.80 -33.07 -22.55
C GLU A 26 36.94 -34.39 -21.77
N ASN A 27 36.75 -34.32 -20.44
CA ASN A 27 36.76 -35.45 -19.53
C ASN A 27 35.33 -35.89 -19.19
N TYR A 28 34.59 -36.41 -20.18
CA TYR A 28 33.22 -36.90 -20.00
C TYR A 28 33.16 -38.17 -19.13
N LYS A 29 32.82 -38.01 -17.86
CA LYS A 29 32.78 -39.08 -16.86
C LYS A 29 31.38 -39.68 -16.74
N SER A 30 30.34 -38.86 -16.76
CA SER A 30 28.96 -39.28 -16.44
C SER A 30 27.92 -38.55 -17.29
N VAL A 31 26.76 -39.19 -17.49
CA VAL A 31 25.59 -38.58 -18.15
C VAL A 31 25.07 -37.33 -17.42
N GLN A 32 25.50 -37.07 -16.19
CA GLN A 32 25.18 -35.84 -15.47
C GLN A 32 26.00 -34.63 -15.93
N ASP A 33 27.13 -34.86 -16.61
CA ASP A 33 28.00 -33.80 -17.08
C ASP A 33 27.26 -32.83 -18.00
N LYS A 34 27.64 -31.56 -17.93
CA LYS A 34 26.94 -30.47 -18.59
C LYS A 34 27.46 -30.29 -20.01
N ILE A 35 26.52 -30.02 -20.91
CA ILE A 35 26.74 -29.64 -22.30
C ILE A 35 26.07 -28.30 -22.56
N GLU A 36 26.59 -27.58 -23.55
CA GLU A 36 26.01 -26.31 -24.01
C GLU A 36 25.49 -26.48 -25.43
N LEU A 37 24.27 -26.04 -25.66
CA LEU A 37 23.54 -26.22 -26.90
C LEU A 37 22.99 -24.88 -27.38
N LYS A 38 22.88 -24.70 -28.69
CA LYS A 38 22.20 -23.59 -29.35
C LYS A 38 21.03 -24.13 -30.18
N CYS A 39 19.86 -23.51 -30.05
CA CYS A 39 18.71 -23.87 -30.89
C CYS A 39 18.77 -23.09 -32.20
N LEU A 40 18.65 -23.76 -33.33
CA LEU A 40 18.62 -23.12 -34.65
C LEU A 40 17.27 -22.44 -34.95
N VAL A 41 16.19 -22.87 -34.29
CA VAL A 41 14.84 -22.32 -34.50
C VAL A 41 14.66 -20.96 -33.81
N CYS A 42 15.18 -20.80 -32.58
CA CYS A 42 15.00 -19.57 -31.81
C CYS A 42 16.31 -18.93 -31.31
N ASN A 43 17.46 -19.44 -31.75
CA ASN A 43 18.80 -18.94 -31.41
C ASN A 43 19.19 -18.93 -29.93
N SER A 44 18.34 -19.46 -29.04
CA SER A 44 18.64 -19.53 -27.61
C SER A 44 19.78 -20.51 -27.33
N GLN A 45 20.70 -20.13 -26.46
CA GLN A 45 21.74 -21.00 -25.93
C GLN A 45 21.37 -21.44 -24.51
N TRP A 46 21.66 -22.69 -24.15
CA TRP A 46 21.44 -23.18 -22.79
C TRP A 46 22.41 -24.28 -22.40
N LYS A 47 22.61 -24.39 -21.09
CA LYS A 47 23.40 -25.45 -20.45
C LYS A 47 22.47 -26.49 -19.82
N THR A 48 22.74 -27.77 -20.06
CA THR A 48 21.96 -28.87 -19.49
C THR A 48 22.83 -30.11 -19.32
N SER A 49 22.38 -31.12 -18.55
CA SER A 49 23.10 -32.40 -18.51
C SER A 49 22.82 -33.24 -19.75
N VAL A 50 23.77 -34.11 -20.11
CA VAL A 50 23.57 -35.09 -21.21
C VAL A 50 22.32 -35.94 -20.97
N HIS A 51 22.10 -36.38 -19.74
CA HIS A 51 20.92 -37.15 -19.33
C HIS A 51 19.61 -36.38 -19.58
N SER A 52 19.53 -35.14 -19.09
CA SER A 52 18.33 -34.31 -19.25
C SER A 52 18.07 -34.04 -20.73
N TYR A 53 19.12 -33.74 -21.50
CA TYR A 53 18.98 -33.50 -22.92
C TYR A 53 18.51 -34.73 -23.69
N LYS A 54 19.07 -35.91 -23.43
CA LYS A 54 18.66 -37.17 -24.05
C LYS A 54 17.16 -37.42 -23.84
N ASN A 55 16.73 -37.31 -22.59
CA ASN A 55 15.38 -37.68 -22.15
C ASN A 55 14.34 -36.57 -22.36
N ALA A 56 14.75 -35.36 -22.72
CA ALA A 56 13.84 -34.27 -23.01
C ALA A 56 13.02 -34.56 -24.28
N LYS A 57 11.69 -34.59 -24.15
CA LYS A 57 10.75 -34.67 -25.28
C LYS A 57 10.72 -33.39 -26.12
N ASN A 58 11.08 -32.25 -25.52
CA ASN A 58 11.04 -30.93 -26.13
C ASN A 58 12.37 -30.24 -25.78
N GLY A 59 13.39 -30.38 -26.64
CA GLY A 59 14.78 -30.07 -26.28
C GLY A 59 15.05 -28.60 -25.91
N CYS A 60 14.52 -27.63 -26.67
CA CYS A 60 14.67 -26.20 -26.35
C CYS A 60 13.50 -25.67 -25.50
N LYS A 61 13.81 -25.04 -24.35
CA LYS A 61 12.83 -24.44 -23.42
C LYS A 61 12.00 -23.33 -24.08
N ASN A 62 12.63 -22.47 -24.88
CA ASN A 62 11.95 -21.33 -25.50
C ASN A 62 10.96 -21.80 -26.57
N CYS A 63 11.37 -22.70 -27.45
CA CYS A 63 10.48 -23.30 -28.44
C CYS A 63 9.33 -24.08 -27.78
N LYS A 64 9.60 -24.82 -26.69
CA LYS A 64 8.55 -25.48 -25.89
C LYS A 64 7.53 -24.47 -25.35
N ASN A 65 8.01 -23.39 -24.73
CA ASN A 65 7.14 -22.36 -24.15
C ASN A 65 6.33 -21.64 -25.23
N LYS A 66 6.93 -21.35 -26.40
CA LYS A 66 6.22 -20.75 -27.54
C LYS A 66 5.11 -21.66 -28.05
N LYS A 67 5.38 -22.95 -28.23
CA LYS A 67 4.36 -23.95 -28.60
C LYS A 67 3.23 -24.00 -27.57
N ALA A 68 3.56 -24.08 -26.28
CA ALA A 68 2.57 -24.08 -25.21
C ALA A 68 1.72 -22.80 -25.23
N SER A 69 2.34 -21.63 -25.38
CA SER A 69 1.64 -20.35 -25.48
C SER A 69 0.63 -20.33 -26.64
N ILE A 70 1.02 -20.81 -27.83
CA ILE A 70 0.14 -20.90 -28.99
C ILE A 70 -1.04 -21.84 -28.71
N VAL A 71 -0.79 -23.02 -28.14
CA VAL A 71 -1.83 -24.00 -27.80
C VAL A 71 -2.83 -23.48 -26.76
N HIS A 72 -2.36 -22.68 -25.80
CA HIS A 72 -3.22 -22.10 -24.77
C HIS A 72 -3.92 -20.82 -25.21
N LYS A 73 -3.43 -20.15 -26.26
CA LYS A 73 -4.03 -18.92 -26.79
C LYS A 73 -5.44 -19.21 -27.29
N ASN A 74 -6.40 -18.41 -26.84
CA ASN A 74 -7.82 -18.51 -27.21
C ASN A 74 -8.47 -19.88 -26.94
N LYS A 75 -7.89 -20.69 -26.03
CA LYS A 75 -8.46 -22.00 -25.70
C LYS A 75 -9.84 -21.83 -25.05
N ILE A 76 -10.88 -22.33 -25.72
CA ILE A 76 -12.23 -22.37 -25.17
C ILE A 76 -12.30 -23.50 -24.14
N THR A 77 -12.65 -23.15 -22.90
CA THR A 77 -12.86 -24.11 -21.82
C THR A 77 -14.35 -24.45 -21.67
N SER A 78 -14.66 -25.70 -21.34
CA SER A 78 -16.03 -26.14 -21.10
C SER A 78 -16.65 -25.42 -19.91
N SER A 79 -17.98 -25.29 -19.90
CA SER A 79 -18.72 -24.67 -18.80
C SER A 79 -18.47 -25.36 -17.46
N SER A 80 -18.37 -26.70 -17.45
CA SER A 80 -18.03 -27.48 -16.27
C SER A 80 -16.64 -27.14 -15.71
N THR A 81 -15.65 -26.99 -16.59
CA THR A 81 -14.28 -26.63 -16.20
C THR A 81 -14.23 -25.20 -15.64
N LYS A 82 -14.93 -24.25 -16.28
CA LYS A 82 -15.05 -22.87 -15.78
C LYS A 82 -15.66 -22.83 -14.38
N LEU A 83 -16.71 -23.63 -14.14
CA LEU A 83 -17.35 -23.72 -12.84
C LEU A 83 -16.39 -24.26 -11.77
N LEU A 84 -15.65 -25.34 -12.05
CA LEU A 84 -14.66 -25.90 -11.14
C LEU A 84 -13.54 -24.91 -10.79
N ILE A 85 -13.04 -24.17 -11.78
CA ILE A 85 -12.03 -23.12 -11.56
C ILE A 85 -12.59 -22.04 -10.61
N SER A 86 -13.82 -21.58 -10.85
CA SER A 86 -14.49 -20.58 -10.00
C SER A 86 -14.69 -21.08 -8.57
N GLN A 87 -15.18 -22.32 -8.40
CA GLN A 87 -15.34 -22.94 -7.09
C GLN A 87 -14.02 -23.03 -6.33
N LYS A 88 -12.95 -23.53 -6.98
CA LYS A 88 -11.62 -23.62 -6.35
C LYS A 88 -11.03 -22.25 -6.03
N ALA A 89 -11.28 -21.21 -6.83
CA ALA A 89 -10.82 -19.85 -6.55
C ALA A 89 -11.47 -19.29 -5.27
N ARG A 90 -12.78 -19.49 -5.09
CA ARG A 90 -13.51 -19.06 -3.88
C ARG A 90 -13.01 -19.72 -2.60
N LEU A 91 -12.60 -20.98 -2.69
CA LEU A 91 -12.09 -21.74 -1.54
C LEU A 91 -10.67 -21.36 -1.13
N ARG A 92 -9.93 -20.61 -1.95
CA ARG A 92 -8.58 -20.17 -1.58
C ARG A 92 -8.66 -18.98 -0.63
N PRO A 93 -8.07 -19.05 0.56
CA PRO A 93 -7.99 -17.88 1.42
C PRO A 93 -7.22 -16.78 0.69
N SER A 94 -7.69 -15.54 0.84
CA SER A 94 -6.98 -14.37 0.32
C SER A 94 -5.57 -14.34 0.93
N SER A 95 -4.56 -14.01 0.12
CA SER A 95 -3.21 -13.76 0.64
C SER A 95 -3.16 -12.59 1.64
N LEU A 96 -4.23 -11.78 1.68
CA LEU A 96 -4.41 -10.67 2.61
C LEU A 96 -5.33 -11.02 3.79
N LEU A 97 -5.82 -12.27 3.87
CA LEU A 97 -6.69 -12.68 4.98
C LEU A 97 -5.92 -12.54 6.30
N GLY A 98 -6.44 -11.72 7.22
CA GLY A 98 -5.80 -11.45 8.51
C GLY A 98 -4.61 -10.49 8.48
N VAL A 99 -4.17 -10.05 7.29
CA VAL A 99 -3.09 -9.07 7.15
C VAL A 99 -3.65 -7.67 7.45
N LYS A 100 -3.19 -7.07 8.56
CA LYS A 100 -3.65 -5.77 9.04
C LYS A 100 -2.49 -4.88 9.50
N GLY A 101 -2.78 -3.59 9.70
CA GLY A 101 -1.80 -2.64 10.20
C GLY A 101 -0.57 -2.56 9.29
N SER A 102 0.62 -2.42 9.88
CA SER A 102 1.90 -2.30 9.18
C SER A 102 2.24 -3.47 8.24
N ASN A 103 1.63 -4.63 8.47
CA ASN A 103 1.85 -5.81 7.62
C ASN A 103 1.06 -5.75 6.30
N HIS A 104 0.07 -4.86 6.17
CA HIS A 104 -0.73 -4.74 4.95
C HIS A 104 0.03 -3.95 3.88
N PRO A 105 0.16 -4.41 2.62
CA PRO A 105 0.98 -3.75 1.59
C PRO A 105 0.50 -2.34 1.21
N LYS A 106 -0.78 -2.02 1.47
CA LYS A 106 -1.33 -0.65 1.34
C LYS A 106 -1.25 0.18 2.62
N TRP A 107 -0.61 -0.30 3.69
CA TRP A 107 -0.49 0.47 4.93
C TRP A 107 0.40 1.67 4.70
N LYS A 108 -0.23 2.85 4.72
CA LYS A 108 0.45 4.13 4.68
C LYS A 108 0.61 4.59 6.13
N GLY A 109 1.51 3.98 6.90
CA GLY A 109 1.96 4.51 8.21
C GLY A 109 0.91 4.73 9.30
N GLY A 110 -0.28 4.12 9.24
CA GLY A 110 -1.37 4.41 10.17
C GLY A 110 -2.05 5.77 9.96
N TYR A 111 -1.92 6.35 8.76
CA TYR A 111 -2.53 7.64 8.40
C TYR A 111 -4.05 7.53 8.14
N GLY A 112 -4.58 6.31 8.02
CA GLY A 112 -5.99 6.05 7.73
C GLY A 112 -6.89 6.39 8.91
N ARG A 113 -7.50 7.58 8.89
CA ARG A 113 -8.63 7.92 9.74
C ARG A 113 -9.92 7.50 9.02
N ASP A 114 -10.62 6.51 9.54
CA ASP A 114 -11.98 6.22 9.09
C ASP A 114 -12.90 7.32 9.64
N LYS A 115 -13.44 8.15 8.73
CA LYS A 115 -14.36 9.24 9.09
C LYS A 115 -15.75 8.72 9.46
N ASN A 116 -16.13 7.55 8.94
CA ASN A 116 -17.43 6.93 9.19
C ASN A 116 -17.41 6.13 10.48
N ASN A 117 -16.29 5.47 10.78
CA ASN A 117 -16.08 4.73 12.03
C ASN A 117 -14.89 5.32 12.82
N PRO A 118 -15.09 6.46 13.50
CA PRO A 118 -14.03 7.08 14.28
C PRO A 118 -13.53 6.13 15.39
N SER A 119 -12.21 6.15 15.63
CA SER A 119 -11.60 5.35 16.68
C SER A 119 -12.00 5.87 18.08
N ASN A 120 -11.84 5.03 19.11
CA ASN A 120 -12.01 5.45 20.50
C ASN A 120 -11.13 6.67 20.84
N GLN A 121 -9.90 6.73 20.29
CA GLN A 121 -9.01 7.87 20.47
C GLN A 121 -9.57 9.15 19.85
N ASP A 122 -10.16 9.07 18.65
CA ASP A 122 -10.79 10.23 18.01
C ASP A 122 -12.00 10.74 18.80
N TYR A 123 -12.79 9.82 19.34
CA TYR A 123 -13.92 10.14 20.22
C TYR A 123 -13.47 10.84 21.51
N VAL A 124 -12.48 10.26 22.21
CA VAL A 124 -11.91 10.81 23.44
C VAL A 124 -11.33 12.20 23.20
N TRP A 125 -10.53 12.37 22.14
CA TRP A 125 -9.92 13.65 21.78
C TRP A 125 -10.98 14.72 21.48
N LYS A 126 -11.98 14.42 20.63
CA LYS A 126 -13.07 15.36 20.31
C LYS A 126 -13.81 15.83 21.57
N ASN A 127 -14.11 14.91 22.49
CA ASN A 127 -14.80 15.26 23.73
C ASN A 127 -13.92 16.08 24.68
N ALA A 128 -12.63 15.76 24.79
CA ALA A 128 -11.69 16.54 25.58
C ALA A 128 -11.53 17.97 25.04
N VAL A 129 -11.41 18.14 23.71
CA VAL A 129 -11.37 19.45 23.06
C VAL A 129 -12.67 20.24 23.31
N LYS A 130 -13.84 19.60 23.13
CA LYS A 130 -15.13 20.23 23.43
C LYS A 130 -15.21 20.69 24.88
N LYS A 131 -14.81 19.84 25.84
CA LYS A 131 -14.80 20.18 27.27
C LYS A 131 -13.87 21.36 27.55
N ARG A 132 -12.66 21.36 26.99
CA ARG A 132 -11.69 22.47 27.11
C ARG A 132 -12.25 23.79 26.59
N CYS A 133 -12.93 23.76 25.45
CA CYS A 133 -13.58 24.93 24.86
C CYS A 133 -14.97 25.23 25.46
N GLN A 134 -15.33 24.64 26.61
CA GLN A 134 -16.63 24.82 27.27
C GLN A 134 -17.84 24.58 26.34
N TYR A 135 -17.69 23.67 25.37
CA TYR A 135 -18.67 23.35 24.34
C TYR A 135 -19.07 24.55 23.46
N MET A 136 -18.24 25.59 23.40
CA MET A 136 -18.48 26.81 22.64
C MET A 136 -17.40 27.01 21.57
N CYS A 137 -17.80 27.59 20.43
CA CYS A 137 -16.84 28.10 19.47
C CYS A 137 -15.94 29.15 20.14
N ILE A 138 -14.62 29.03 20.00
CA ILE A 138 -13.66 29.96 20.62
C ILE A 138 -13.69 31.38 20.03
N ILE A 139 -14.37 31.59 18.91
CA ILE A 139 -14.51 32.90 18.25
C ILE A 139 -15.90 33.50 18.48
N THR A 140 -16.97 32.71 18.30
CA THR A 140 -18.35 33.24 18.35
C THR A 140 -19.10 32.94 19.64
N SER A 141 -18.51 32.15 20.54
CA SER A 141 -19.16 31.63 21.76
C SER A 141 -20.44 30.81 21.53
N LYS A 142 -20.75 30.42 20.30
CA LYS A 142 -21.95 29.63 19.96
C LYS A 142 -21.72 28.16 20.32
N LYS A 143 -22.75 27.52 20.89
CA LYS A 143 -22.71 26.09 21.29
C LYS A 143 -23.11 25.13 20.17
N LYS A 144 -24.03 25.55 19.31
CA LYS A 144 -24.57 24.72 18.21
C LYS A 144 -23.68 24.80 16.98
N ASN A 145 -23.78 23.76 16.14
CA ASN A 145 -23.11 23.70 14.84
C ASN A 145 -21.58 23.87 14.94
N THR A 146 -20.98 23.23 15.94
CA THR A 146 -19.55 23.28 16.22
C THR A 146 -18.82 22.02 15.78
N MET A 147 -17.55 22.15 15.38
CA MET A 147 -16.67 21.06 14.99
C MET A 147 -15.26 21.29 15.52
N CYS A 148 -14.58 20.21 15.90
CA CYS A 148 -13.20 20.27 16.36
C CYS A 148 -12.27 20.48 15.16
N HIS A 149 -11.36 21.42 15.29
CA HIS A 149 -10.29 21.75 14.37
C HIS A 149 -8.95 21.32 14.96
N HIS A 150 -8.07 20.74 14.13
CA HIS A 150 -6.68 20.49 14.50
C HIS A 150 -5.85 21.71 14.11
N LEU A 151 -5.11 22.31 15.04
CA LEU A 151 -4.24 23.47 14.78
C LEU A 151 -3.07 23.05 13.87
N ASN A 152 -2.35 22.00 14.26
CA ASN A 152 -1.33 21.30 13.50
C ASN A 152 -1.96 20.08 12.82
N GLY A 153 -1.84 20.04 11.49
CA GLY A 153 -2.55 19.13 10.61
C GLY A 153 -2.24 17.66 10.86
N TRP A 154 -3.29 16.83 10.83
CA TRP A 154 -3.26 15.38 11.06
C TRP A 154 -2.14 14.62 10.32
N ASN A 155 -1.84 15.06 9.10
CA ASN A 155 -0.89 14.40 8.22
C ASN A 155 0.57 14.83 8.44
N LEU A 156 0.82 16.06 8.93
CA LEU A 156 2.18 16.55 9.19
C LEU A 156 2.67 16.23 10.61
N PHE A 157 1.75 16.15 11.58
CA PHE A 157 2.09 16.05 13.00
C PHE A 157 1.46 14.80 13.62
N PRO A 158 1.94 13.58 13.31
CA PRO A 158 1.34 12.33 13.79
C PRO A 158 1.31 12.23 15.31
N ASP A 159 2.33 12.75 15.99
CA ASP A 159 2.45 12.70 17.45
C ASP A 159 1.47 13.65 18.16
N GLN A 160 0.93 14.65 17.45
CA GLN A 160 0.00 15.64 17.99
C GLN A 160 -1.47 15.35 17.66
N ARG A 161 -1.78 14.24 16.97
CA ARG A 161 -3.15 13.93 16.48
C ARG A 161 -4.20 13.88 17.58
N TYR A 162 -3.80 13.41 18.76
CA TYR A 162 -4.67 13.27 19.92
C TYR A 162 -4.23 14.14 21.09
N ASP A 163 -3.31 15.08 20.86
CA ASP A 163 -3.02 16.12 21.83
C ASP A 163 -4.22 17.06 21.92
N ILE A 164 -4.76 17.21 23.13
CA ILE A 164 -5.90 18.08 23.42
C ILE A 164 -5.53 19.54 23.12
N LEU A 165 -4.27 19.94 23.34
CA LEU A 165 -3.79 21.29 23.09
C LEU A 165 -3.78 21.64 21.61
N ASN A 166 -3.59 20.64 20.74
CA ASN A 166 -3.65 20.74 19.29
C ASN A 166 -5.08 20.84 18.73
N GLY A 167 -6.11 20.95 19.57
CA GLY A 167 -7.51 20.99 19.14
C GLY A 167 -8.28 22.20 19.64
N VAL A 168 -9.03 22.87 18.78
CA VAL A 168 -9.98 23.93 19.16
C VAL A 168 -11.39 23.63 18.65
N LEU A 169 -12.41 24.22 19.27
CA LEU A 169 -13.79 24.08 18.84
C LEU A 169 -14.20 25.33 18.03
N LEU A 170 -14.64 25.13 16.78
CA LEU A 170 -15.05 26.20 15.87
C LEU A 170 -16.49 26.01 15.40
N HIS A 171 -17.16 27.10 15.06
CA HIS A 171 -18.41 27.02 14.30
C HIS A 171 -18.13 26.49 12.88
N ARG A 172 -19.03 25.70 12.30
CA ARG A 172 -18.81 25.03 11.00
C ARG A 172 -18.42 26.00 9.89
N ASP A 173 -19.04 27.19 9.84
CA ASP A 173 -18.74 28.18 8.79
C ASP A 173 -17.33 28.76 8.93
N ILE A 174 -16.86 28.98 10.16
CA ILE A 174 -15.49 29.46 10.40
C ILE A 174 -14.47 28.37 10.13
N HIS A 175 -14.77 27.13 10.52
CA HIS A 175 -13.94 25.97 10.18
C HIS A 175 -13.81 25.79 8.66
N ARG A 176 -14.91 26.00 7.92
CA ARG A 176 -14.89 26.00 6.45
C ARG A 176 -14.06 27.16 5.91
N LEU A 177 -14.28 28.39 6.41
CA LEU A 177 -13.54 29.58 5.99
C LEU A 177 -12.02 29.39 6.15
N PHE A 178 -11.57 28.84 7.28
CA PHE A 178 -10.16 28.52 7.48
C PHE A 178 -9.60 27.60 6.38
N HIS A 179 -10.33 26.54 6.03
CA HIS A 179 -9.90 25.62 4.97
C HIS A 179 -10.11 26.18 3.56
N ASP A 180 -11.00 27.13 3.35
CA ASP A 180 -11.10 27.82 2.06
C ASP A 180 -9.84 28.67 1.82
N THR A 181 -9.34 29.33 2.88
CA THR A 181 -8.11 30.15 2.88
C THR A 181 -6.84 29.29 2.77
N TYR A 182 -6.65 28.32 3.68
CA TYR A 182 -5.38 27.58 3.81
C TYR A 182 -5.40 26.15 3.24
N LYS A 183 -6.53 25.75 2.63
CA LYS A 183 -6.80 24.40 2.12
C LYS A 183 -6.83 23.33 3.23
N TYR A 184 -7.23 22.13 2.83
CA TYR A 184 -7.34 20.98 3.73
C TYR A 184 -6.00 20.25 3.86
N GLY A 185 -5.63 19.92 5.11
CA GLY A 185 -4.40 19.18 5.40
C GLY A 185 -3.17 20.09 5.38
N ASN A 186 -2.04 19.60 5.90
CA ASN A 186 -0.81 20.36 6.06
C ASN A 186 -0.94 21.67 6.85
N ASN A 187 -2.00 21.83 7.63
CA ASN A 187 -2.21 23.07 8.38
C ASN A 187 -1.25 23.18 9.57
N THR A 188 -0.94 24.42 9.97
CA THR A 188 -0.08 24.69 11.14
C THR A 188 -0.77 25.66 12.10
N GLU A 189 -0.39 25.61 13.37
CA GLU A 189 -0.88 26.56 14.37
C GLU A 189 -0.57 28.03 13.98
N LEU A 190 0.54 28.26 13.27
CA LEU A 190 0.88 29.59 12.74
C LEU A 190 -0.17 30.09 11.73
N GLN A 191 -0.61 29.25 10.81
CA GLN A 191 -1.70 29.61 9.88
C GLN A 191 -2.99 29.92 10.62
N PHE A 192 -3.29 29.17 11.69
CA PHE A 192 -4.47 29.45 12.52
C PHE A 192 -4.37 30.79 13.25
N LYS A 193 -3.17 31.13 13.76
CA LYS A 193 -2.89 32.44 14.36
C LYS A 193 -3.08 33.59 13.36
N GLU A 194 -2.51 33.47 12.17
CA GLU A 194 -2.67 34.45 11.09
C GLU A 194 -4.13 34.62 10.67
N PHE A 195 -4.86 33.50 10.53
CA PHE A 195 -6.29 33.51 10.24
C PHE A 195 -7.11 34.29 11.26
N LEU A 196 -6.88 34.05 12.56
CA LEU A 196 -7.59 34.76 13.62
C LEU A 196 -7.30 36.26 13.61
N LEU A 197 -6.05 36.65 13.35
CA LEU A 197 -5.67 38.05 13.27
C LEU A 197 -6.31 38.73 12.06
N ASN A 198 -6.21 38.12 10.89
CA ASN A 198 -6.63 38.74 9.63
C ASN A 198 -8.16 38.80 9.47
N GLU A 199 -8.88 37.74 9.87
CA GLU A 199 -10.33 37.62 9.63
C GLU A 199 -11.18 38.13 10.80
N PHE A 200 -10.63 38.15 12.02
CA PHE A 200 -11.38 38.49 13.23
C PHE A 200 -10.70 39.53 14.13
N ASN A 201 -9.48 39.97 13.80
CA ASN A 201 -8.66 40.85 14.65
C ASN A 201 -8.47 40.28 16.07
N LEU A 202 -8.28 38.96 16.17
CA LEU A 202 -8.13 38.24 17.44
C LEU A 202 -6.68 37.78 17.65
N ASN A 203 -6.17 37.97 18.87
CA ASN A 203 -4.85 37.49 19.26
C ASN A 203 -4.92 36.04 19.78
N TRP A 204 -4.41 35.10 18.99
CA TRP A 204 -4.37 33.67 19.34
C TRP A 204 -3.64 33.38 20.65
N GLU A 205 -2.51 34.04 20.92
CA GLU A 205 -1.72 33.76 22.13
C GLU A 205 -2.52 34.03 23.41
N LYS A 206 -3.30 35.12 23.39
CA LYS A 206 -4.20 35.47 24.50
C LYS A 206 -5.27 34.41 24.70
N ILE A 207 -5.96 34.02 23.62
CA ILE A 207 -7.01 32.99 23.66
C ILE A 207 -6.42 31.64 24.15
N LYS A 208 -5.21 31.29 23.71
CA LYS A 208 -4.52 30.06 24.09
C LYS A 208 -4.23 30.01 25.59
N VAL A 209 -3.78 31.12 26.18
CA VAL A 209 -3.59 31.27 27.63
C VAL A 209 -4.91 31.11 28.37
N ASP A 210 -5.98 31.76 27.92
CA ASP A 210 -7.30 31.66 28.56
C ASP A 210 -7.84 30.22 28.57
N LEU A 211 -7.59 29.46 27.48
CA LEU A 211 -7.96 28.04 27.37
C LEU A 211 -7.13 27.09 28.26
N GLN A 212 -5.94 27.51 28.72
CA GLN A 212 -5.07 26.70 29.59
C GLN A 212 -5.45 26.81 31.06
N HIS A 213 -5.96 27.97 31.51
CA HIS A 213 -6.19 28.27 32.92
C HIS A 213 -7.58 27.87 33.44
N GLY A 214 -8.43 27.26 32.61
CA GLY A 214 -9.69 26.63 33.00
C GLY A 214 -10.51 27.44 33.99
N ASN A 215 -11.03 28.62 33.61
CA ASN A 215 -11.85 29.56 34.41
C ASN A 215 -12.27 29.07 35.81
N HIS A 216 -11.35 29.11 36.77
CA HIS A 216 -11.66 29.29 38.18
C HIS A 216 -11.49 30.77 38.50
N HIS A 217 -12.38 31.63 37.98
CA HIS A 217 -12.65 32.93 38.57
C HIS A 217 -14.12 33.30 38.38
N PRO A 218 -14.77 33.86 39.42
CA PRO A 218 -16.21 34.10 39.46
C PRO A 218 -16.61 35.17 38.44
N ASN A 219 -17.72 34.94 37.76
CA ASN A 219 -18.33 35.95 36.89
C ASN A 219 -18.54 37.24 37.71
N SER A 220 -17.99 38.36 37.24
CA SER A 220 -18.38 39.68 37.73
C SER A 220 -19.88 39.89 37.52
N PRO A 221 -20.57 40.55 38.46
CA PRO A 221 -22.01 40.73 38.37
C PRO A 221 -22.33 41.54 37.11
N LYS A 222 -23.28 41.03 36.32
CA LYS A 222 -23.84 41.77 35.19
C LYS A 222 -24.46 43.05 35.75
N SER A 223 -23.98 44.21 35.29
CA SER A 223 -24.65 45.49 35.52
C SER A 223 -26.05 45.43 34.92
N LEU A 224 -27.02 45.90 35.72
CA LEU A 224 -28.46 46.01 35.43
C LEU A 224 -28.73 46.78 34.13
#